data_AF-A0A7G5ZM44-F1
#
_entry.id   AF-A0A7G5ZM44-F1
#
_cell.length_a   1.000
_cell.length_b   1.000
_cell.length_c   1.000
_cell.angle_alpha   90.00
_cell.angle_beta   90.00
_cell.angle_gamma   90.00
#
_symmetry.space_group_name_H-M   'P 1'
#
loop_
_entity.id
_entity.type
_entity.pdbx_description
1 polymer ?
#
loop_
_entity_poly.entity_id
_entity_poly.type
_entity_poly.pdbx_seq_one_letter_code
_entity_poly.pdbx_strand_id
1 'polypeptide(L)'
;MSADSLHDLTNPAVAALTGERWAIMEAAQLVPARPGLYAIYGDEQAWRDLQLEPAPDHPLYVGKAEESLVSRDLNGHFATNPKSKPRTGGSTVRRSFAALLRDFLDLHAVPRNLAKPERFANYALADGGDARLNEWMHARLQLSVWPAPADMRVPLGDVETSVIVRLTPPINLDKNPGRLPGSRLLEPRWPPRPPRGAPRAERHRGTRDHRYSARDTRLGAVDRARCTAATRAD
;
A
#
# COMPACT_ATOMS: atom_id res chain seq x y z
N MET A 1 -15.53 31.47 17.06
CA MET A 1 -15.78 31.35 15.61
C MET A 1 -15.60 29.89 15.26
N SER A 2 -16.66 29.18 14.90
CA SER A 2 -16.60 27.73 14.65
C SER A 2 -15.97 27.48 13.28
N ALA A 3 -14.65 27.24 13.24
CA ALA A 3 -13.88 26.91 12.05
C ALA A 3 -14.00 25.43 11.69
N ASP A 4 -15.23 24.93 11.57
CA ASP A 4 -15.53 23.50 11.40
C ASP A 4 -16.47 23.23 10.21
N SER A 5 -16.70 24.22 9.32
CA SER A 5 -17.42 23.92 8.10
C SER A 5 -16.54 23.12 7.14
N LEU A 6 -17.15 22.22 6.35
CA LEU A 6 -16.41 21.44 5.34
C LEU A 6 -15.61 22.33 4.39
N HIS A 7 -16.11 23.53 4.07
CA HIS A 7 -15.42 24.48 3.21
C HIS A 7 -14.16 25.06 3.87
N ASP A 8 -14.24 25.39 5.16
CA ASP A 8 -13.12 25.93 5.95
C ASP A 8 -11.98 24.92 6.11
N LEU A 9 -12.28 23.62 6.00
CA LEU A 9 -11.27 22.55 5.99
C LEU A 9 -10.77 22.24 4.58
N THR A 10 -11.64 22.31 3.57
CA THR A 10 -11.28 21.96 2.19
C THR A 10 -10.30 22.94 1.58
N ASN A 11 -10.46 24.25 1.81
CA ASN A 11 -9.56 25.26 1.23
C ASN A 11 -8.11 25.12 1.74
N PRO A 12 -7.85 25.03 3.06
CA PRO A 12 -6.51 24.76 3.57
C PRO A 12 -5.97 23.39 3.14
N ALA A 13 -6.83 22.36 3.07
CA ALA A 13 -6.42 21.05 2.59
C ALA A 13 -5.94 21.10 1.13
N VAL A 14 -6.67 21.76 0.24
CA VAL A 14 -6.25 21.97 -1.14
C VAL A 14 -4.95 22.76 -1.19
N ALA A 15 -4.85 23.88 -0.46
CA ALA A 15 -3.65 24.71 -0.47
C ALA A 15 -2.40 23.94 0.00
N ALA A 16 -2.52 23.13 1.05
CA ALA A 16 -1.44 22.28 1.53
C ALA A 16 -1.08 21.19 0.51
N LEU A 17 -2.08 20.52 -0.08
CA LEU A 17 -1.87 19.43 -1.03
C LEU A 17 -1.34 19.90 -2.38
N THR A 18 -1.54 21.16 -2.78
CA THR A 18 -0.93 21.73 -4.00
C THR A 18 0.36 22.50 -3.74
N GLY A 19 0.77 22.60 -2.47
CA GLY A 19 1.98 23.30 -2.03
C GLY A 19 3.22 22.42 -2.08
N GLU A 20 3.94 22.36 -0.96
CA GLU A 20 5.23 21.65 -0.84
C GLU A 20 5.08 20.14 -1.10
N ARG A 21 6.07 19.59 -1.82
CA ARG A 21 6.12 18.19 -2.25
C ARG A 21 7.49 17.62 -1.91
N TRP A 22 7.52 16.39 -1.42
CA TRP A 22 8.75 15.67 -1.12
C TRP A 22 8.82 14.38 -1.91
N ALA A 23 10.03 13.95 -2.27
CA ALA A 23 10.20 12.60 -2.81
C ALA A 23 9.67 11.58 -1.79
N ILE A 24 9.03 10.50 -2.27
CA ILE A 24 8.40 9.51 -1.38
C ILE A 24 9.36 8.94 -0.34
N MET A 25 10.62 8.77 -0.72
CA MET A 25 11.68 8.26 0.16
C MET A 25 12.02 9.21 1.31
N GLU A 26 11.81 10.51 1.12
CA GLU A 26 12.09 11.56 2.11
C GLU A 26 10.85 11.90 2.94
N ALA A 27 9.67 11.81 2.32
CA ALA A 27 8.38 12.17 2.93
C ALA A 27 8.14 11.45 4.27
N ALA A 28 8.56 10.18 4.40
CA ALA A 28 8.37 9.41 5.63
C ALA A 28 9.03 10.05 6.87
N GLN A 29 10.05 10.90 6.69
CA GLN A 29 10.76 11.58 7.78
C GLN A 29 10.21 13.00 8.05
N LEU A 30 9.53 13.59 7.07
CA LEU A 30 9.10 14.99 7.09
C LEU A 30 7.62 15.15 7.48
N VAL A 31 6.84 14.10 7.25
CA VAL A 31 5.40 14.09 7.49
C VAL A 31 5.11 13.90 8.98
N PRO A 32 4.07 14.55 9.55
CA PRO A 32 3.73 14.39 10.97
C PRO A 32 2.95 13.10 11.23
N ALA A 33 3.21 12.47 12.38
CA ALA A 33 2.58 11.20 12.78
C ALA A 33 1.14 11.37 13.31
N ARG A 34 0.25 11.97 12.50
CA ARG A 34 -1.17 12.19 12.82
C ARG A 34 -2.06 11.98 11.59
N PRO A 35 -3.38 11.79 11.76
CA PRO A 35 -4.30 11.61 10.64
C PRO A 35 -4.27 12.79 9.66
N GLY A 36 -4.66 12.56 8.41
CA GLY A 36 -4.70 13.60 7.40
C GLY A 36 -4.94 13.09 5.99
N LEU A 37 -4.77 13.98 5.03
CA LEU A 37 -4.81 13.67 3.60
C LEU A 37 -3.41 13.68 3.01
N TYR A 38 -3.22 12.92 1.94
CA TYR A 38 -2.01 12.97 1.13
C TYR A 38 -2.39 13.03 -0.36
N ALA A 39 -1.56 13.70 -1.14
CA ALA A 39 -1.66 13.72 -2.59
C ALA A 39 -0.35 13.21 -3.19
N ILE A 40 -0.50 12.36 -4.22
CA ILE A 40 0.60 11.76 -4.96
C ILE A 40 0.76 12.53 -6.25
N TYR A 41 1.97 13.01 -6.50
CA TYR A 41 2.38 13.65 -7.75
C TYR A 41 3.33 12.74 -8.49
N GLY A 42 3.40 12.90 -9.81
CA GLY A 42 4.39 12.26 -10.66
C GLY A 42 5.18 13.30 -11.43
N ASP A 43 6.47 13.04 -11.65
CA ASP A 43 7.29 13.81 -12.58
C ASP A 43 6.76 13.69 -14.02
N GLU A 44 7.30 14.48 -14.97
CA GLU A 44 6.86 14.41 -16.37
C GLU A 44 6.94 12.99 -16.96
N GLN A 45 7.94 12.20 -16.55
CA GLN A 45 8.10 10.84 -17.04
C GLN A 45 7.01 9.94 -16.49
N ALA A 46 6.58 10.14 -15.25
CA ALA A 46 5.47 9.41 -14.65
C ALA A 46 4.19 9.58 -15.47
N TRP A 47 3.88 10.81 -15.90
CA TRP A 47 2.70 11.09 -16.73
C TRP A 47 2.78 10.37 -18.08
N ARG A 48 3.96 10.34 -18.71
CA ARG A 48 4.22 9.60 -19.96
C ARG A 48 4.07 8.08 -19.76
N ASP A 49 4.71 7.52 -18.74
CA ASP A 49 4.68 6.09 -18.42
C ASP A 49 3.25 5.61 -18.13
N LEU A 50 2.45 6.46 -17.46
CA LEU A 50 1.03 6.21 -17.17
C LEU A 50 0.11 6.45 -18.37
N GLN A 51 0.64 6.93 -19.49
CA GLN A 51 -0.11 7.30 -20.71
C GLN A 51 -1.26 8.28 -20.42
N LEU A 52 -0.99 9.27 -19.58
CA LEU A 52 -1.91 10.35 -19.22
C LEU A 52 -1.52 11.64 -19.94
N GLU A 53 -2.49 12.55 -20.11
CA GLU A 53 -2.20 13.90 -20.59
C GLU A 53 -1.31 14.63 -19.58
N PRO A 54 -0.15 15.19 -19.98
CA PRO A 54 0.81 15.76 -19.05
C PRO A 54 0.23 16.90 -18.21
N ALA A 55 0.26 16.75 -16.89
CA ALA A 55 -0.10 17.79 -15.92
C ALA A 55 0.74 17.66 -14.64
N PRO A 56 2.07 17.90 -14.67
CA PRO A 56 2.98 17.63 -13.55
C PRO A 56 2.63 18.38 -12.25
N ASP A 57 1.92 19.51 -12.35
CA ASP A 57 1.42 20.27 -11.21
C ASP A 57 0.07 19.83 -10.67
N HIS A 58 -0.49 18.77 -11.23
CA HIS A 58 -1.76 18.16 -10.83
C HIS A 58 -1.51 16.88 -10.05
N PRO A 59 -2.25 16.60 -8.96
CA PRO A 59 -2.10 15.33 -8.26
C PRO A 59 -2.64 14.18 -9.11
N LEU A 60 -1.87 13.09 -9.19
CA LEU A 60 -2.30 11.83 -9.80
C LEU A 60 -3.36 11.14 -8.94
N TYR A 61 -3.22 11.23 -7.61
CA TYR A 61 -4.10 10.58 -6.64
C TYR A 61 -4.18 11.37 -5.35
N VAL A 62 -5.35 11.36 -4.69
CA VAL A 62 -5.56 11.88 -3.33
C VAL A 62 -6.17 10.78 -2.48
N GLY A 63 -5.64 10.60 -1.26
CA GLY A 63 -6.19 9.66 -0.30
C GLY A 63 -6.09 10.16 1.14
N LYS A 64 -6.75 9.46 2.04
CA LYS A 64 -6.69 9.69 3.49
C LYS A 64 -5.81 8.67 4.22
N ALA A 65 -5.19 9.12 5.29
CA ALA A 65 -4.55 8.29 6.31
C ALA A 65 -5.31 8.50 7.64
N GLU A 66 -6.07 7.49 8.07
CA GLU A 66 -6.99 7.61 9.21
C GLU A 66 -6.28 7.44 10.56
N GLU A 67 -5.26 6.60 10.61
CA GLU A 67 -4.49 6.39 11.84
C GLU A 67 -3.35 7.40 11.96
N SER A 68 -2.54 7.55 10.91
CA SER A 68 -1.48 8.55 10.85
C SER A 68 -0.83 8.61 9.47
N LEU A 69 -0.43 9.81 9.04
CA LEU A 69 0.28 10.01 7.80
C LEU A 69 1.65 9.32 7.81
N VAL A 70 2.38 9.29 8.94
CA VAL A 70 3.66 8.56 9.06
C VAL A 70 3.46 7.06 9.22
N SER A 71 2.27 6.63 9.66
CA SER A 71 2.07 5.25 10.06
C SER A 71 1.99 4.28 8.87
N ARG A 72 1.41 3.12 9.13
CA ARG A 72 1.37 1.92 8.31
C ARG A 72 0.78 2.13 6.91
N ASP A 73 0.09 3.25 6.67
CA ASP A 73 -0.58 3.56 5.40
C ASP A 73 0.41 4.02 4.33
N LEU A 74 1.18 5.10 4.56
CA LEU A 74 2.22 5.51 3.60
C LEU A 74 3.34 4.45 3.52
N ASN A 75 3.80 3.93 4.66
CA ASN A 75 4.78 2.84 4.69
C ASN A 75 4.25 1.57 4.00
N GLY A 76 2.94 1.30 4.04
CA GLY A 76 2.32 0.14 3.42
C GLY A 76 2.09 0.30 1.93
N HIS A 77 1.82 1.52 1.46
CA HIS A 77 1.63 1.83 0.04
C HIS A 77 2.96 1.95 -0.70
N PHE A 78 3.97 2.52 -0.06
CA PHE A 78 5.23 2.86 -0.71
C PHE A 78 6.42 2.03 -0.22
N ALA A 79 6.28 1.19 0.81
CA ALA A 79 7.36 0.36 1.33
C ALA A 79 8.69 1.13 1.52
N THR A 80 8.61 2.33 2.10
CA THR A 80 9.77 3.22 2.34
C THR A 80 10.69 2.72 3.44
N ASN A 81 10.21 1.82 4.31
CA ASN A 81 11.04 1.09 5.26
C ASN A 81 11.69 -0.14 4.56
N PRO A 82 13.04 -0.27 4.54
CA PRO A 82 13.74 -1.40 3.91
C PRO A 82 13.37 -2.78 4.46
N LYS A 83 12.82 -2.85 5.68
CA LYS A 83 12.35 -4.09 6.31
C LYS A 83 10.90 -4.45 5.91
N SER A 84 10.19 -3.55 5.25
CA SER A 84 8.82 -3.75 4.79
C SER A 84 8.80 -4.34 3.39
N LYS A 85 8.03 -5.40 3.18
CA LYS A 85 7.79 -5.92 1.83
C LYS A 85 6.57 -5.20 1.23
N PRO A 86 6.69 -4.62 0.02
CA PRO A 86 5.53 -4.07 -0.69
C PRO A 86 4.47 -5.15 -0.95
N ARG A 87 3.19 -4.78 -0.84
CA ARG A 87 2.08 -5.71 -1.05
C ARG A 87 0.94 -5.05 -1.81
N THR A 88 0.96 -5.17 -3.14
CA THR A 88 -0.08 -4.59 -4.02
C THR A 88 -1.49 -5.09 -3.70
N GLY A 89 -1.65 -6.36 -3.30
CA GLY A 89 -2.96 -6.92 -2.97
C GLY A 89 -3.71 -6.19 -1.85
N GLY A 90 -3.01 -5.48 -0.96
CA GLY A 90 -3.61 -4.73 0.15
C GLY A 90 -3.84 -3.24 -0.11
N SER A 91 -3.32 -2.68 -1.21
CA SER A 91 -3.33 -1.23 -1.46
C SER A 91 -4.08 -0.90 -2.74
N THR A 92 -5.17 -0.14 -2.62
CA THR A 92 -5.92 0.34 -3.79
C THR A 92 -5.04 1.22 -4.67
N VAL A 93 -4.25 2.11 -4.07
CA VAL A 93 -3.26 2.96 -4.77
C VAL A 93 -2.33 2.12 -5.64
N ARG A 94 -1.68 1.10 -5.04
CA ARG A 94 -0.75 0.24 -5.79
C ARG A 94 -1.44 -0.51 -6.92
N ARG A 95 -2.67 -1.00 -6.71
CA ARG A 95 -3.44 -1.67 -7.78
C ARG A 95 -3.78 -0.72 -8.92
N SER A 96 -4.10 0.54 -8.64
CA SER A 96 -4.36 1.51 -9.71
C SER A 96 -3.10 1.81 -10.53
N PHE A 97 -1.95 2.05 -9.87
CA PHE A 97 -0.67 2.24 -10.58
C PHE A 97 -0.26 0.99 -11.37
N ALA A 98 -0.35 -0.19 -10.75
CA ALA A 98 0.01 -1.45 -11.40
C ALA A 98 -0.82 -1.73 -12.65
N ALA A 99 -2.12 -1.37 -12.64
CA ALA A 99 -2.98 -1.54 -13.80
C ALA A 99 -2.58 -0.60 -14.96
N LEU A 100 -2.22 0.65 -14.66
CA LEU A 100 -1.78 1.61 -15.68
C LEU A 100 -0.38 1.29 -16.23
N LEU A 101 0.52 0.79 -15.39
CA LEU A 101 1.91 0.49 -15.73
C LEU A 101 2.12 -0.96 -16.20
N ARG A 102 1.04 -1.71 -16.43
CA ARG A 102 1.11 -3.16 -16.64
C ARG A 102 2.06 -3.56 -17.76
N ASP A 103 1.96 -2.87 -18.89
CA ASP A 103 2.71 -3.21 -20.11
C ASP A 103 4.13 -2.62 -20.03
N PHE A 104 4.27 -1.45 -19.39
CA PHE A 104 5.56 -0.77 -19.22
C PHE A 104 6.50 -1.50 -18.26
N LEU A 105 5.97 -2.01 -17.14
CA LEU A 105 6.75 -2.68 -16.09
C LEU A 105 6.64 -4.21 -16.13
N ASP A 106 6.01 -4.77 -17.18
CA ASP A 106 5.74 -6.21 -17.31
C ASP A 106 5.10 -6.79 -16.04
N LEU A 107 3.97 -6.20 -15.62
CA LEU A 107 3.27 -6.58 -14.39
C LEU A 107 2.18 -7.59 -14.68
N HIS A 108 2.31 -8.76 -14.06
CA HIS A 108 1.30 -9.80 -14.12
C HIS A 108 0.56 -9.88 -12.78
N ALA A 109 -0.74 -9.57 -12.75
CA ALA A 109 -1.53 -9.87 -11.57
C ALA A 109 -1.93 -11.35 -11.42
N VAL A 110 -2.00 -11.76 -10.17
CA VAL A 110 -2.41 -13.09 -9.73
C VAL A 110 -3.52 -12.96 -8.68
N PRO A 111 -4.36 -13.98 -8.47
CA PRO A 111 -5.33 -13.95 -7.40
C PRO A 111 -4.63 -13.77 -6.05
N ARG A 112 -5.05 -12.77 -5.27
CA ARG A 112 -4.49 -12.52 -3.93
C ARG A 112 -4.72 -13.67 -2.97
N ASN A 113 -5.85 -14.38 -3.13
CA ASN A 113 -6.14 -15.58 -2.38
C ASN A 113 -6.32 -16.75 -3.35
N LEU A 114 -5.32 -17.62 -3.43
CA LEU A 114 -5.35 -18.81 -4.30
C LEU A 114 -6.48 -19.79 -3.91
N ALA A 115 -6.97 -19.73 -2.67
CA ALA A 115 -8.12 -20.53 -2.21
C ALA A 115 -9.48 -19.91 -2.60
N LYS A 116 -9.51 -18.62 -2.97
CA LYS A 116 -10.69 -17.89 -3.43
C LYS A 116 -10.36 -17.05 -4.67
N PRO A 117 -9.96 -17.70 -5.79
CA PRO A 117 -9.43 -17.01 -6.95
C PRO A 117 -10.46 -16.07 -7.60
N GLU A 118 -11.76 -16.30 -7.38
CA GLU A 118 -12.87 -15.53 -7.94
C GLU A 118 -12.95 -14.06 -7.49
N ARG A 119 -12.23 -13.66 -6.42
CA ARG A 119 -12.21 -12.28 -5.92
C ARG A 119 -11.07 -11.46 -6.53
N PHE A 120 -11.15 -11.22 -7.84
CA PHE A 120 -10.10 -10.57 -8.63
C PHE A 120 -9.93 -9.06 -8.40
N ALA A 121 -10.93 -8.37 -7.84
CA ALA A 121 -10.88 -6.93 -7.60
C ALA A 121 -9.71 -6.49 -6.68
N ASN A 122 -9.19 -7.41 -5.87
CA ASN A 122 -8.05 -7.21 -4.99
C ASN A 122 -6.88 -8.11 -5.39
N TYR A 123 -6.48 -8.08 -6.66
CA TYR A 123 -5.36 -8.88 -7.16
C TYR A 123 -4.02 -8.54 -6.48
N ALA A 124 -3.10 -9.51 -6.45
CA ALA A 124 -1.69 -9.30 -6.11
C ALA A 124 -0.84 -9.36 -7.38
N LEU A 125 0.46 -9.07 -7.30
CA LEU A 125 1.38 -9.21 -8.44
C LEU A 125 2.14 -10.54 -8.35
N ALA A 126 2.48 -11.11 -9.51
CA ALA A 126 3.40 -12.23 -9.62
C ALA A 126 4.79 -11.83 -9.11
N ASP A 127 5.64 -12.84 -8.92
CA ASP A 127 6.98 -12.66 -8.35
C ASP A 127 7.78 -11.58 -9.09
N GLY A 128 8.43 -10.71 -8.31
CA GLY A 128 9.18 -9.55 -8.82
C GLY A 128 8.34 -8.33 -9.23
N GLY A 129 7.03 -8.49 -9.49
CA GLY A 129 6.17 -7.38 -9.92
C GLY A 129 6.03 -6.29 -8.84
N ASP A 130 5.87 -6.70 -7.57
CA ASP A 130 5.81 -5.75 -6.45
C ASP A 130 7.11 -4.94 -6.28
N ALA A 131 8.27 -5.52 -6.62
CA ALA A 131 9.56 -4.84 -6.55
C ALA A 131 9.72 -3.82 -7.68
N ARG A 132 9.44 -4.22 -8.94
CA ARG A 132 9.47 -3.30 -10.11
C ARG A 132 8.54 -2.11 -9.92
N LEU A 133 7.31 -2.37 -9.47
CA LEU A 133 6.36 -1.30 -9.16
C LEU A 133 6.89 -0.37 -8.07
N ASN A 134 7.48 -0.93 -7.01
CA ASN A 134 7.99 -0.13 -5.90
C ASN A 134 9.16 0.78 -6.32
N GLU A 135 10.08 0.25 -7.12
CA GLU A 135 11.22 0.99 -7.67
C GLU A 135 10.73 2.16 -8.54
N TRP A 136 9.77 1.92 -9.44
CA TRP A 136 9.17 2.97 -10.24
C TRP A 136 8.49 4.03 -9.35
N MET A 137 7.73 3.61 -8.34
CA MET A 137 7.04 4.54 -7.42
C MET A 137 8.05 5.40 -6.64
N HIS A 138 9.18 4.85 -6.20
CA HIS A 138 10.24 5.59 -5.51
C HIS A 138 10.94 6.59 -6.42
N ALA A 139 11.17 6.24 -7.68
CA ALA A 139 11.88 7.08 -8.64
C ALA A 139 11.02 8.21 -9.20
N ARG A 140 9.70 8.01 -9.31
CA ARG A 140 8.81 8.88 -10.10
C ARG A 140 7.84 9.70 -9.29
N LEU A 141 7.58 9.33 -8.03
CA LEU A 141 6.50 9.92 -7.26
C LEU A 141 7.00 10.87 -6.17
N GLN A 142 6.16 11.86 -5.89
CA GLN A 142 6.29 12.80 -4.79
C GLN A 142 5.00 12.82 -3.97
N LEU A 143 5.10 13.25 -2.72
CA LEU A 143 3.99 13.38 -1.79
C LEU A 143 3.89 14.81 -1.28
N SER A 144 2.65 15.31 -1.21
CA SER A 144 2.28 16.42 -0.34
C SER A 144 1.28 15.91 0.69
N VAL A 145 1.23 16.56 1.85
CA VAL A 145 0.31 16.14 2.92
C VAL A 145 -0.43 17.33 3.50
N TRP A 146 -1.66 17.08 3.91
CA TRP A 146 -2.42 17.95 4.78
C TRP A 146 -2.71 17.20 6.08
N PRO A 147 -2.04 17.55 7.18
CA PRO A 147 -2.34 16.96 8.47
C PRO A 147 -3.65 17.53 9.03
N ALA A 148 -4.56 16.66 9.46
CA ALA A 148 -5.85 17.08 9.98
C ALA A 148 -5.68 17.89 11.29
N PRO A 149 -6.46 18.96 11.50
CA PRO A 149 -6.55 19.65 12.79
C PRO A 149 -6.95 18.67 13.90
N ALA A 150 -6.37 18.82 15.09
CA ALA A 150 -6.60 17.89 16.19
C ALA A 150 -8.03 17.95 16.76
N ASP A 151 -8.70 19.09 16.59
CA ASP A 151 -10.05 19.41 17.05
C ASP A 151 -11.11 19.30 15.94
N MET A 152 -10.74 18.80 14.76
CA MET A 152 -11.63 18.65 13.61
C MET A 152 -12.82 17.74 13.94
N ARG A 153 -14.04 18.25 13.72
CA ARG A 153 -15.28 17.47 13.93
C ARG A 153 -15.83 16.84 12.65
N VAL A 154 -15.51 17.43 11.51
CA VAL A 154 -15.91 16.90 10.20
C VAL A 154 -15.18 15.58 9.95
N PRO A 155 -15.85 14.52 9.48
CA PRO A 155 -15.19 13.28 9.10
C PRO A 155 -14.11 13.52 8.04
N LEU A 156 -12.92 12.94 8.22
CA LEU A 156 -11.81 13.07 7.28
C LEU A 156 -12.19 12.61 5.86
N GLY A 157 -13.09 11.63 5.75
CA GLY A 157 -13.62 11.15 4.47
C GLY A 157 -14.45 12.18 3.71
N ASP A 158 -15.11 13.12 4.39
CA ASP A 158 -15.89 14.18 3.76
C ASP A 158 -14.96 15.26 3.19
N VAL A 159 -13.91 15.61 3.94
CA VAL A 159 -12.83 16.50 3.46
C VAL A 159 -12.11 15.88 2.27
N GLU A 160 -11.74 14.59 2.35
CA GLU A 160 -11.16 13.83 1.23
C GLU A 160 -12.05 13.91 -0.02
N THR A 161 -13.35 13.67 0.14
CA THR A 161 -14.31 13.69 -0.97
C THR A 161 -14.38 15.08 -1.59
N SER A 162 -14.45 16.14 -0.79
CA SER A 162 -14.48 17.52 -1.28
C SER A 162 -13.20 17.90 -2.04
N VAL A 163 -12.03 17.48 -1.52
CA VAL A 163 -10.73 17.67 -2.19
C VAL A 163 -10.67 16.90 -3.51
N ILE A 164 -11.09 15.63 -3.55
CA ILE A 164 -11.12 14.82 -4.78
C ILE A 164 -12.03 15.45 -5.83
N VAL A 165 -13.20 15.96 -5.44
CA VAL A 165 -14.12 16.63 -6.37
C VAL A 165 -13.51 17.90 -6.95
N ARG A 166 -12.76 18.66 -6.14
CA ARG A 166 -12.15 19.92 -6.58
C ARG A 166 -10.88 19.73 -7.41
N LEU A 167 -10.06 18.74 -7.06
CA LEU A 167 -8.79 18.47 -7.73
C LEU A 167 -8.94 17.41 -8.83
N THR A 168 -10.03 16.66 -8.92
CA THR A 168 -10.27 15.63 -9.96
C THR A 168 -9.03 14.79 -10.34
N PRO A 169 -8.33 14.16 -9.39
CA PRO A 169 -7.10 13.42 -9.64
C PRO A 169 -7.36 12.17 -10.52
N PRO A 170 -6.68 11.99 -11.66
CA PRO A 170 -7.09 11.05 -12.71
C PRO A 170 -7.14 9.58 -12.26
N ILE A 171 -6.34 9.19 -11.26
CA ILE A 171 -6.25 7.80 -10.78
C ILE A 171 -7.31 7.48 -9.71
N ASN A 172 -7.91 8.47 -9.05
CA ASN A 172 -9.02 8.21 -8.13
C ASN A 172 -10.23 7.70 -8.91
N LEU A 173 -10.60 6.43 -8.68
CA LEU A 173 -11.74 5.78 -9.34
C LEU A 173 -13.07 6.01 -8.64
N ASP A 174 -13.01 6.21 -7.33
CA ASP A 174 -14.16 6.53 -6.49
C ASP A 174 -14.16 8.02 -6.18
N LYS A 175 -15.35 8.61 -5.98
CA LYS A 175 -15.58 10.02 -5.63
C LYS A 175 -15.09 11.07 -6.65
N ASN A 176 -14.41 10.66 -7.73
CA ASN A 176 -13.90 11.55 -8.77
C ASN A 176 -14.90 11.68 -9.93
N PRO A 177 -15.44 12.89 -10.20
CA PRO A 177 -16.33 13.12 -11.33
C PRO A 177 -15.61 13.03 -12.69
N GLY A 178 -14.29 13.25 -12.74
CA GLY A 178 -13.43 13.17 -13.93
C GLY A 178 -12.60 11.90 -14.04
N ARG A 179 -13.01 10.80 -13.39
CA ARG A 179 -12.26 9.54 -13.35
C ARG A 179 -11.97 9.00 -14.76
N LEU A 180 -10.81 8.37 -14.93
CA LEU A 180 -10.50 7.60 -16.13
C LEU A 180 -11.58 6.50 -16.34
N PRO A 181 -12.03 6.25 -17.59
CA PRO A 181 -12.94 5.16 -17.88
C PRO A 181 -12.39 3.84 -17.35
N GLY A 182 -13.23 3.08 -16.62
CA GLY A 182 -12.83 1.81 -16.02
C GLY A 182 -12.29 0.78 -17.01
N SER A 183 -12.56 0.93 -18.32
CA SER A 183 -12.04 0.07 -19.38
C SER A 183 -10.51 0.03 -19.46
N ARG A 184 -9.79 1.10 -19.07
CA ARG A 184 -8.31 1.12 -19.09
C ARG A 184 -7.68 0.46 -17.85
N LEU A 185 -8.46 0.33 -16.77
CA LEU A 185 -8.03 -0.24 -15.48
C LEU A 185 -8.60 -1.65 -15.22
N LEU A 186 -9.65 -2.01 -15.96
CA LEU A 186 -10.43 -3.25 -15.83
C LEU A 186 -10.80 -3.77 -17.24
N GLU A 187 -9.81 -4.06 -18.07
CA GLU A 187 -10.09 -4.90 -19.25
C GLU A 187 -10.48 -6.32 -18.79
N PRO A 188 -11.40 -7.02 -19.48
CA PRO A 188 -12.14 -8.15 -18.91
C PRO A 188 -11.36 -9.47 -18.76
N ARG A 189 -10.03 -9.49 -18.96
CA ARG A 189 -9.28 -10.74 -19.09
C ARG A 189 -7.94 -10.67 -18.37
N TRP A 190 -7.97 -10.32 -17.09
CA TRP A 190 -6.78 -10.41 -16.27
C TRP A 190 -7.02 -11.03 -14.87
N PRO A 191 -6.43 -12.20 -14.57
CA PRO A 191 -5.74 -13.10 -15.52
C PRO A 191 -6.76 -13.75 -16.48
N PRO A 192 -6.33 -14.30 -17.64
CA PRO A 192 -7.20 -15.16 -18.43
C PRO A 192 -7.76 -16.27 -17.53
N ARG A 193 -9.06 -16.59 -17.68
CA ARG A 193 -9.60 -17.80 -17.07
C ARG A 193 -8.72 -18.97 -17.49
N PRO A 194 -8.26 -19.83 -16.56
CA PRO A 194 -7.61 -21.07 -16.97
C PRO A 194 -8.57 -21.83 -17.89
N PRO A 195 -8.06 -22.52 -18.93
CA PRO A 195 -8.91 -23.27 -19.84
C PRO A 195 -9.79 -24.25 -19.06
N ARG A 196 -11.04 -24.48 -19.52
CA ARG A 196 -11.90 -25.51 -18.93
C ARG A 196 -11.14 -26.84 -19.02
N GLY A 197 -10.72 -27.38 -17.88
CA GLY A 197 -9.90 -28.60 -17.80
C GLY A 197 -8.49 -28.41 -17.25
N ALA A 198 -8.06 -27.19 -16.88
CA ALA A 198 -6.81 -27.02 -16.15
C ALA A 198 -6.86 -27.79 -14.82
N PRO A 199 -5.85 -28.64 -14.51
CA PRO A 199 -5.84 -29.41 -13.28
C PRO A 199 -5.88 -28.45 -12.08
N ARG A 200 -6.80 -28.70 -11.14
CA ARG A 200 -6.81 -28.01 -9.85
C ARG A 200 -5.46 -28.26 -9.20
N ALA A 201 -4.73 -27.19 -8.87
CA ALA A 201 -3.50 -27.30 -8.09
C ALA A 201 -3.75 -28.25 -6.92
N GLU A 202 -3.04 -29.37 -6.98
CA GLU A 202 -3.26 -30.49 -6.08
C GLU A 202 -2.95 -29.99 -4.68
N ARG A 203 -3.94 -30.04 -3.79
CA ARG A 203 -3.70 -29.75 -2.38
C ARG A 203 -2.71 -30.80 -1.91
N HIS A 204 -1.45 -30.40 -1.69
CA HIS A 204 -0.54 -31.19 -0.88
C HIS A 204 -1.21 -31.41 0.49
N ARG A 205 -1.89 -32.55 0.64
CA ARG A 205 -2.15 -33.14 1.94
C ARG A 205 -0.77 -33.55 2.44
N GLY A 206 -0.17 -32.70 3.26
CA GLY A 206 0.90 -33.13 4.13
C GLY A 206 0.40 -34.34 4.90
N THR A 207 1.00 -35.48 4.62
CA THR A 207 0.93 -36.70 5.43
C THR A 207 1.29 -36.31 6.86
N ARG A 208 0.32 -36.36 7.76
CA ARG A 208 0.57 -36.38 9.20
C ARG A 208 1.20 -37.72 9.50
N ASP A 209 2.52 -37.74 9.64
CA ASP A 209 3.19 -38.85 10.28
C ASP A 209 3.14 -38.64 11.79
N HIS A 210 2.56 -39.62 12.48
CA HIS A 210 2.46 -39.68 13.92
C HIS A 210 3.83 -40.07 14.51
N ARG A 211 4.36 -39.25 15.43
CA ARG A 211 5.02 -39.73 16.66
C ARG A 211 5.33 -38.57 17.62
N TYR A 212 4.44 -38.38 18.59
CA TYR A 212 4.79 -37.83 19.90
C TYR A 212 3.94 -38.55 20.95
N SER A 213 4.54 -39.54 21.61
CA SER A 213 4.00 -40.10 22.86
C SER A 213 4.97 -39.70 23.96
N ALA A 214 4.56 -38.69 24.73
CA ALA A 214 5.18 -38.34 26.00
C ALA A 214 4.31 -38.93 27.12
N ARG A 215 4.79 -40.00 27.76
CA ARG A 215 4.41 -40.43 29.11
C ARG A 215 5.60 -41.20 29.68
N ASP A 216 6.40 -40.56 30.51
CA ASP A 216 6.52 -40.91 31.93
C ASP A 216 7.64 -40.06 32.56
N THR A 217 7.29 -39.25 33.55
CA THR A 217 8.28 -38.61 34.44
C THR A 217 7.85 -38.88 35.87
N ARG A 218 8.41 -39.94 36.48
CA ARG A 218 8.59 -40.05 37.93
C ARG A 218 9.81 -40.92 38.25
N LEU A 219 10.54 -40.46 39.27
CA LEU A 219 11.48 -41.14 40.19
C LEU A 219 13.01 -41.04 39.94
N GLY A 220 13.68 -40.61 41.02
CA GLY A 220 15.13 -40.74 41.33
C GLY A 220 15.95 -39.51 40.96
N ALA A 221 16.37 -38.61 41.86
CA ALA A 221 17.42 -38.78 42.89
C ALA A 221 18.72 -39.34 42.24
N VAL A 222 19.94 -38.81 42.39
CA VAL A 222 20.61 -38.16 43.51
C VAL A 222 21.91 -37.51 42.98
N ASP A 223 22.39 -36.50 43.71
CA ASP A 223 23.81 -36.23 44.03
C ASP A 223 24.83 -35.65 43.02
N ARG A 224 25.37 -34.51 43.48
CA ARG A 224 26.79 -34.11 43.60
C ARG A 224 27.61 -33.64 42.39
N ALA A 225 27.85 -32.33 42.46
CA ALA A 225 29.16 -31.72 42.76
C ALA A 225 30.18 -31.50 41.63
N ARG A 226 30.43 -30.20 41.37
CA ARG A 226 31.70 -29.44 41.52
C ARG A 226 31.60 -28.22 40.58
N CYS A 227 31.45 -26.98 41.05
CA CYS A 227 32.49 -26.13 41.63
C CYS A 227 33.87 -26.29 40.97
N THR A 228 34.17 -25.39 40.02
CA THR A 228 35.35 -24.51 40.07
C THR A 228 35.18 -23.37 39.06
N ALA A 229 35.13 -22.14 39.60
CA ALA A 229 35.61 -20.91 38.96
C ALA A 229 37.15 -21.05 38.71
N ALA A 230 37.91 -20.24 37.98
CA ALA A 230 37.79 -18.86 37.57
C ALA A 230 39.03 -18.53 36.68
N THR A 231 38.90 -17.55 35.78
CA THR A 231 39.86 -16.45 35.56
C THR A 231 41.26 -16.68 34.90
N ARG A 232 41.45 -15.89 33.82
CA ARG A 232 42.64 -15.13 33.32
C ARG A 232 43.78 -15.80 32.52
N ALA A 233 44.13 -15.05 31.45
CA ALA A 233 45.45 -14.67 30.90
C ALA A 233 46.41 -15.82 30.52
N ASP A 234 47.08 -15.85 29.36
CA ASP A 234 47.43 -14.87 28.31
C ASP A 234 47.20 -15.49 26.92
#